data_AF-A0A1H7X9A5-F1
#
_entry.id   AF-A0A1H7X9A5-F1
#
_cell.length_a   1.000
_cell.length_b   1.000
_cell.length_c   1.000
_cell.angle_alpha   90.00
_cell.angle_beta   90.00
_cell.angle_gamma   90.00
#
_symmetry.space_group_name_H-M   'P 1'
#
loop_
_entity.id
_entity.type
_entity.pdbx_description
1 polymer ?
#
loop_
_entity_poly.entity_id
_entity_poly.type
_entity_poly.pdbx_seq_one_letter_code
_entity_poly.pdbx_strand_id
1 'polypeptide(L)'
;MDSSNPKKPPQLMKPEGSRKIVVLNGSCQIDQVIRGEWITQKVLPENGLPRGIYQLSEAQRPDMGKDGKLKESVGPILFSDSRSVFQLSNGKIIKHNKTEFEALIRPETTSFNIGSNLSVSYLNGRISEIKGNQAQESKQDQKASKKTVNHGHSL
;
A
#
# COMPACT_ATOMS: atom_id res chain seq x y z
N MET A 1 -44.59 -15.10 3.66
CA MET A 1 -43.53 -14.53 2.81
C MET A 1 -42.28 -14.42 3.67
N ASP A 2 -41.41 -15.44 3.61
CA ASP A 2 -40.16 -15.47 4.37
C ASP A 2 -39.08 -14.70 3.60
N SER A 3 -38.86 -13.44 3.98
CA SER A 3 -37.71 -12.67 3.51
C SER A 3 -36.44 -13.26 4.11
N SER A 4 -35.86 -14.21 3.40
CA SER A 4 -34.55 -14.79 3.69
C SER A 4 -33.48 -13.73 3.47
N ASN A 5 -33.26 -12.87 4.46
CA ASN A 5 -32.10 -11.98 4.45
C ASN A 5 -30.85 -12.88 4.43
N PRO A 6 -29.96 -12.79 3.42
CA PRO A 6 -28.78 -13.64 3.38
C PRO A 6 -27.96 -13.40 4.64
N LYS A 7 -27.80 -14.45 5.46
CA LYS A 7 -26.90 -14.42 6.61
C LYS A 7 -25.52 -14.07 6.08
N LYS A 8 -25.01 -12.88 6.42
CA LYS A 8 -23.63 -12.51 6.11
C LYS A 8 -22.75 -13.68 6.58
N PRO A 9 -21.85 -14.21 5.73
CA PRO A 9 -20.96 -15.28 6.15
C PRO A 9 -20.27 -14.83 7.44
N PRO A 10 -20.06 -15.74 8.41
CA PRO A 10 -19.40 -15.38 9.65
C PRO A 10 -18.03 -14.80 9.32
N GLN A 11 -17.92 -13.47 9.37
CA GLN A 11 -16.63 -12.82 9.30
C GLN A 11 -15.92 -13.26 10.57
N LEU A 12 -14.81 -13.98 10.42
CA LEU A 12 -13.91 -14.26 11.52
C LEU A 12 -13.41 -12.91 12.05
N MET A 13 -14.11 -12.40 13.06
CA MET A 13 -13.84 -11.06 13.59
C MET A 13 -12.47 -11.05 14.23
N LYS A 14 -11.66 -10.07 13.85
CA LYS A 14 -10.34 -9.84 14.44
C LYS A 14 -10.50 -9.11 15.78
N PRO A 15 -9.52 -9.17 16.68
CA PRO A 15 -9.57 -8.45 17.96
C PRO A 15 -9.84 -6.95 17.80
N GLU A 16 -10.43 -6.34 18.82
CA GLU A 16 -10.68 -4.89 18.90
C GLU A 16 -9.42 -4.09 18.53
N GLY A 17 -9.59 -3.05 17.71
CA GLY A 17 -8.49 -2.20 17.24
C GLY A 17 -7.68 -2.77 16.08
N SER A 18 -7.97 -3.99 15.62
CA SER A 18 -7.37 -4.52 14.38
C SER A 18 -7.70 -3.61 13.20
N ARG A 19 -6.73 -3.43 12.29
CA ARG A 19 -6.86 -2.56 11.12
C ARG A 19 -6.64 -3.33 9.82
N LYS A 20 -7.35 -2.92 8.78
CA LYS A 20 -7.13 -3.37 7.41
C LYS A 20 -7.18 -2.22 6.43
N ILE A 21 -6.46 -2.36 5.33
CA ILE A 21 -6.47 -1.43 4.21
C ILE A 21 -7.19 -2.11 3.04
N VAL A 22 -8.24 -1.50 2.53
CA VAL A 22 -9.02 -2.03 1.41
C VAL A 22 -8.80 -1.13 0.21
N VAL A 23 -8.16 -1.66 -0.83
CA VAL A 23 -7.92 -0.94 -2.08
C VAL A 23 -8.80 -1.54 -3.16
N LEU A 24 -9.89 -0.84 -3.49
CA LEU A 24 -10.87 -1.29 -4.48
C LEU A 24 -11.47 -0.07 -5.21
N ASN A 25 -11.73 -0.24 -6.51
CA ASN A 25 -12.47 0.71 -7.33
C ASN A 25 -11.92 2.16 -7.30
N GLY A 26 -10.59 2.34 -7.34
CA GLY A 26 -9.99 3.68 -7.33
C GLY A 26 -9.89 4.33 -5.94
N SER A 27 -10.29 3.60 -4.89
CA SER A 27 -10.30 4.09 -3.51
C SER A 27 -9.46 3.20 -2.60
N CYS A 28 -8.94 3.82 -1.53
CA CYS A 28 -8.24 3.18 -0.43
C CYS A 28 -8.98 3.49 0.88
N GLN A 29 -9.56 2.47 1.50
CA GLN A 29 -10.29 2.58 2.76
C GLN A 29 -9.45 2.05 3.92
N ILE A 30 -9.46 2.78 5.03
CA ILE A 30 -8.83 2.36 6.29
C ILE A 30 -9.96 1.92 7.23
N ASP A 31 -10.06 0.62 7.47
CA ASP A 31 -11.07 0.06 8.36
C ASP A 31 -10.43 -0.35 9.69
N GLN A 32 -11.19 -0.20 10.78
CA GLN A 32 -10.79 -0.63 12.11
C GLN A 32 -11.92 -1.42 12.79
N VAL A 33 -11.56 -2.46 13.54
CA VAL A 33 -12.52 -3.15 14.42
C VAL A 33 -12.82 -2.24 15.60
N ILE A 34 -14.08 -1.83 15.73
CA ILE A 34 -14.62 -1.04 16.83
C ILE A 34 -15.88 -1.73 17.33
N ARG A 35 -15.93 -2.06 18.63
CA ARG A 35 -17.04 -2.82 19.25
C ARG A 35 -17.37 -4.11 18.50
N GLY A 36 -16.33 -4.80 18.01
CA GLY A 36 -16.49 -6.06 17.27
C GLY A 36 -16.97 -5.92 15.82
N GLU A 37 -17.09 -4.71 15.28
CA GLU A 37 -17.46 -4.46 13.89
C GLU A 37 -16.37 -3.74 13.10
N TRP A 38 -16.23 -4.06 11.82
CA TRP A 38 -15.35 -3.29 10.93
C TRP A 38 -16.00 -1.97 10.54
N ILE A 39 -15.43 -0.87 11.02
CA ILE A 39 -15.89 0.49 10.73
C ILE A 39 -14.84 1.21 9.89
N THR A 40 -15.25 1.73 8.73
CA THR A 40 -14.42 2.59 7.89
C THR A 40 -14.12 3.90 8.60
N GLN A 41 -12.85 4.13 8.87
CA GLN A 41 -12.37 5.34 9.55
C GLN A 41 -12.09 6.47 8.55
N LYS A 42 -11.58 6.12 7.36
CA LYS A 42 -11.17 7.08 6.35
C LYS A 42 -11.22 6.44 4.96
N VAL A 43 -11.54 7.26 3.97
CA VAL A 43 -11.45 6.92 2.54
C VAL A 43 -10.48 7.91 1.89
N LEU A 44 -9.55 7.38 1.11
CA LEU A 44 -8.50 8.10 0.40
C LEU A 44 -8.51 7.66 -1.08
N PRO A 45 -7.87 8.40 -1.99
CA PRO A 45 -7.55 7.90 -3.32
C PRO A 45 -6.65 6.65 -3.26
N GLU A 46 -6.71 5.80 -4.29
CA GLU A 46 -5.91 4.55 -4.37
C GLU A 46 -4.39 4.79 -4.34
N ASN A 47 -3.90 5.95 -4.79
CA ASN A 47 -2.49 6.35 -4.75
C ASN A 47 -1.51 5.31 -5.36
N GLY A 48 -1.94 4.59 -6.39
CA GLY A 48 -1.10 3.58 -7.06
C GLY A 48 -0.87 2.30 -6.26
N LEU A 49 -1.61 2.09 -5.15
CA LEU A 49 -1.57 0.83 -4.43
C LEU A 49 -2.27 -0.27 -5.23
N PRO A 50 -1.76 -1.51 -5.23
CA PRO A 50 -2.45 -2.62 -5.88
C PRO A 50 -3.76 -2.94 -5.16
N ARG A 51 -4.78 -3.32 -5.95
CA ARG A 51 -6.08 -3.74 -5.42
C ARG A 51 -5.95 -4.94 -4.48
N GLY A 52 -6.67 -4.90 -3.37
CA GLY A 52 -6.64 -5.98 -2.39
C GLY A 52 -7.17 -5.58 -1.03
N ILE A 53 -7.27 -6.56 -0.14
CA ILE A 53 -7.59 -6.35 1.28
C ILE A 53 -6.36 -6.77 2.07
N TYR A 54 -5.73 -5.80 2.75
CA TYR A 54 -4.48 -5.97 3.46
C TYR A 54 -4.72 -5.90 4.98
N GLN A 55 -4.72 -7.06 5.63
CA GLN A 55 -4.89 -7.16 7.09
C GLN A 55 -3.58 -6.78 7.79
N LEU A 56 -3.53 -5.64 8.49
CA LEU A 56 -2.29 -5.18 9.12
C LEU A 56 -1.82 -6.09 10.27
N SER A 57 -2.73 -6.92 10.81
CA SER A 57 -2.41 -7.95 11.80
C SER A 57 -1.54 -9.09 11.23
N GLU A 58 -1.51 -9.28 9.91
CA GLU A 58 -0.71 -10.29 9.22
C GLU A 58 0.69 -9.77 8.85
N ALA A 59 0.98 -8.51 9.20
CA ALA A 59 2.25 -7.89 8.89
C ALA A 59 3.39 -8.59 9.61
N GLN A 60 4.42 -8.92 8.84
CA GLN A 60 5.62 -9.59 9.30
C GLN A 60 6.67 -8.56 9.67
N ARG A 61 7.47 -8.87 10.69
CA ARG A 61 8.72 -8.13 10.89
C ARG A 61 9.66 -8.45 9.72
N PRO A 62 10.50 -7.48 9.31
CA PRO A 62 11.57 -7.79 8.37
C PRO A 62 12.42 -8.95 8.89
N ASP A 63 12.88 -9.79 7.97
CA ASP A 63 13.73 -10.93 8.30
C ASP A 63 14.98 -10.43 9.03
N MET A 64 15.17 -10.90 10.27
CA MET A 64 16.29 -10.48 11.11
C MET A 64 17.63 -11.10 10.67
N GLY A 65 17.62 -12.03 9.70
CA GLY A 65 18.81 -12.58 9.05
C GLY A 65 19.81 -13.21 10.02
N LYS A 66 19.83 -14.53 10.13
CA LYS A 66 20.82 -15.23 10.98
C LYS A 66 22.25 -15.23 10.41
N ASP A 67 22.43 -14.76 9.17
CA ASP A 67 23.67 -14.95 8.40
C ASP A 67 24.42 -13.64 8.09
N GLY A 68 24.02 -12.50 8.68
CA GLY A 68 24.63 -11.19 8.39
C GLY A 68 24.42 -10.66 6.96
N LYS A 69 23.56 -11.31 6.16
CA LYS A 69 23.24 -10.88 4.79
C LYS A 69 22.28 -9.69 4.80
N LEU A 70 22.59 -8.69 3.98
CA LEU A 70 21.68 -7.59 3.68
C LEU A 70 20.37 -8.16 3.12
N LYS A 71 19.26 -7.77 3.72
CA LYS A 71 17.91 -8.07 3.23
C LYS A 71 17.25 -6.79 2.78
N GLU A 72 16.41 -6.88 1.77
CA GLU A 72 15.74 -5.73 1.17
C GLU A 72 14.24 -6.00 1.08
N SER A 73 13.44 -5.01 1.45
CA SER A 73 12.00 -4.96 1.20
C SER A 73 11.71 -3.87 0.18
N VAL A 74 11.26 -4.29 -1.01
CA VAL A 74 10.96 -3.38 -2.12
C VAL A 74 9.47 -3.38 -2.39
N GLY A 75 8.89 -2.18 -2.57
CA GLY A 75 7.50 -2.00 -2.95
C GLY A 75 6.84 -0.78 -2.29
N PRO A 76 5.52 -0.61 -2.49
CA PRO A 76 4.83 0.61 -2.10
C PRO A 76 4.56 0.66 -0.59
N ILE A 77 4.62 1.86 -0.02
CA ILE A 77 4.14 2.11 1.35
C ILE A 77 2.63 2.00 1.39
N LEU A 78 2.13 1.02 2.14
CA LEU A 78 0.72 0.69 2.26
C LEU A 78 0.00 1.59 3.27
N PHE A 79 0.61 1.79 4.44
CA PHE A 79 0.02 2.54 5.54
C PHE A 79 1.07 2.99 6.55
N SER A 80 0.76 4.01 7.35
CA SER A 80 1.58 4.42 8.50
C SER A 80 0.67 4.81 9.66
N ASP A 81 0.97 4.29 10.86
CA ASP A 81 0.31 4.72 12.10
C ASP A 81 1.28 5.52 12.99
N SER A 82 1.00 5.63 14.29
CA SER A 82 1.86 6.36 15.22
C SER A 82 3.17 5.66 15.54
N ARG A 83 3.29 4.35 15.30
CA ARG A 83 4.44 3.52 15.70
C ARG A 83 5.08 2.77 14.55
N SER A 84 4.37 2.57 13.45
CA SER A 84 4.79 1.64 12.41
C SER A 84 4.47 2.13 11.02
N VAL A 85 5.38 1.80 10.09
CA VAL A 85 5.19 1.94 8.65
C VAL A 85 4.97 0.53 8.08
N PHE A 86 3.95 0.38 7.25
CA PHE A 86 3.60 -0.88 6.61
C PHE A 86 3.89 -0.75 5.12
N GLN A 87 4.64 -1.71 4.58
CA GLN A 87 5.02 -1.76 3.17
C GLN A 87 4.55 -3.08 2.56
N LEU A 88 4.05 -3.03 1.33
CA LEU A 88 3.79 -4.24 0.57
C LEU A 88 5.09 -4.65 -0.15
N SER A 89 5.57 -5.86 0.08
CA SER A 89 6.74 -6.42 -0.59
C SER A 89 6.54 -7.90 -0.90
N ASN A 90 6.70 -8.27 -2.16
CA ASN A 90 6.53 -9.66 -2.64
C ASN A 90 5.23 -10.33 -2.15
N GLY A 91 4.11 -9.59 -2.21
CA GLY A 91 2.79 -10.06 -1.77
C GLY A 91 2.60 -10.16 -0.25
N LYS A 92 3.57 -9.73 0.56
CA LYS A 92 3.52 -9.72 2.02
C LYS A 92 3.52 -8.31 2.56
N ILE A 93 2.95 -8.12 3.75
CA ILE A 93 3.00 -6.84 4.45
C ILE A 93 4.20 -6.89 5.40
N ILE A 94 5.15 -5.97 5.23
CA ILE A 94 6.29 -5.81 6.12
C ILE A 94 6.04 -4.61 7.04
N LYS A 95 6.29 -4.80 8.33
CA LYS A 95 6.09 -3.79 9.37
C LYS A 95 7.43 -3.27 9.87
N HIS A 96 7.65 -1.97 9.66
CA HIS A 96 8.84 -1.24 10.08
C HIS A 96 8.59 -0.46 11.36
N ASN A 97 9.64 -0.24 12.16
CA ASN A 97 9.60 0.76 13.22
C ASN A 97 9.57 2.16 12.59
N LYS A 98 8.57 2.98 12.93
CA LYS A 98 8.41 4.29 12.30
C LYS A 98 9.53 5.27 12.61
N THR A 99 10.02 5.30 13.85
CA THR A 99 11.11 6.20 14.27
C THR A 99 12.39 5.89 13.53
N GLU A 100 12.78 4.62 13.42
CA GLU A 100 13.96 4.21 12.64
C GLU A 100 13.79 4.51 11.16
N PHE A 101 12.58 4.31 10.63
CA PHE A 101 12.26 4.55 9.23
C PHE A 101 12.38 6.04 8.88
N GLU A 102 11.73 6.92 9.65
CA GLU A 102 11.73 8.37 9.41
C GLU A 102 13.12 8.99 9.58
N ALA A 103 13.95 8.48 10.49
CA ALA A 103 15.34 8.95 10.67
C ALA A 103 16.22 8.76 9.41
N LEU A 104 15.85 7.83 8.53
CA LEU A 104 16.57 7.51 7.29
C LEU A 104 15.91 8.07 6.04
N ILE A 105 14.75 8.72 6.16
CA ILE A 105 14.18 9.49 5.05
C ILE A 105 15.04 10.71 4.79
N ARG A 106 15.28 10.97 3.50
CA ARG A 106 15.98 12.13 2.98
C ARG A 106 15.02 12.84 2.02
N PRO A 107 14.35 13.92 2.44
CA PRO A 107 13.29 14.55 1.65
C PRO A 107 13.73 14.93 0.23
N GLU A 108 14.98 15.34 0.08
CA GLU A 108 15.66 15.66 -1.17
C GLU A 108 15.78 14.48 -2.16
N THR A 109 15.76 13.23 -1.70
CA THR A 109 15.93 12.05 -2.57
C THR A 109 14.83 11.01 -2.43
N THR A 110 13.98 11.11 -1.40
CA THR A 110 13.03 10.07 -1.01
C THR A 110 11.72 10.70 -0.56
N SER A 111 10.66 10.49 -1.35
CA SER A 111 9.30 10.89 -1.00
C SER A 111 8.62 9.84 -0.13
N PHE A 112 8.38 10.15 1.14
CA PHE A 112 7.66 9.28 2.06
C PHE A 112 6.15 9.60 2.06
N ASN A 113 5.41 8.95 1.18
CA ASN A 113 3.95 9.03 1.09
C ASN A 113 3.35 7.64 0.89
N ILE A 114 2.06 7.48 1.20
CA ILE A 114 1.33 6.25 0.86
C ILE A 114 1.36 6.07 -0.66
N GLY A 115 1.70 4.86 -1.13
CA GLY A 115 1.89 4.53 -2.54
C GLY A 115 3.33 4.71 -3.04
N SER A 116 4.18 5.45 -2.34
CA SER A 116 5.60 5.60 -2.74
C SER A 116 6.30 4.24 -2.76
N ASN A 117 6.89 3.89 -3.91
CA ASN A 117 7.74 2.70 -4.04
C ASN A 117 9.12 2.98 -3.46
N LEU A 118 9.41 2.32 -2.34
CA LEU A 118 10.67 2.44 -1.64
C LEU A 118 11.38 1.08 -1.60
N SER A 119 12.70 1.12 -1.57
CA SER A 119 13.52 0.01 -1.10
C SER A 119 13.99 0.30 0.32
N VAL A 120 13.85 -0.69 1.20
CA VAL A 120 14.25 -0.65 2.61
C VAL A 120 15.23 -1.78 2.87
N SER A 121 16.47 -1.43 3.19
CA SER A 121 17.55 -2.39 3.47
C SER A 121 17.75 -2.58 4.96
N TYR A 122 18.10 -3.81 5.36
CA TYR A 122 18.34 -4.19 6.75
C TYR A 122 19.72 -4.78 6.97
N LEU A 123 20.31 -4.40 8.10
CA LEU A 123 21.50 -5.03 8.66
C LEU A 123 21.23 -5.39 10.12
N ASN A 124 21.39 -6.67 10.47
CA ASN A 124 21.16 -7.18 11.82
C ASN A 124 19.77 -6.80 12.40
N GLY A 125 18.74 -6.86 11.56
CA GLY A 125 17.36 -6.54 11.94
C GLY A 125 17.04 -5.04 12.12
N ARG A 126 17.99 -4.14 11.83
CA ARG A 126 17.77 -2.68 11.83
C ARG A 126 17.77 -2.13 10.42
N ILE A 127 16.98 -1.08 10.19
CA ILE A 127 17.00 -0.38 8.90
C ILE A 127 18.38 0.27 8.74
N SER A 128 19.05 -0.03 7.64
CA SER A 128 20.37 0.54 7.31
C SER A 128 20.28 1.62 6.23
N GLU A 129 19.32 1.52 5.32
CA GLU A 129 19.15 2.44 4.20
C GLU A 129 17.71 2.43 3.69
N ILE A 130 17.23 3.59 3.22
CA ILE A 130 15.98 3.71 2.46
C ILE A 130 16.29 4.44 1.15
N LYS A 131 15.84 3.86 0.03
CA LYS A 131 15.97 4.45 -1.30
C LYS A 131 14.60 4.63 -1.93
N GLY A 132 14.30 5.82 -2.44
CA GLY A 132 13.16 6.03 -3.32
C GLY A 132 13.47 5.66 -4.76
N ASN A 133 12.56 4.95 -5.42
CA ASN A 133 12.57 4.97 -6.88
C ASN A 133 12.04 6.35 -7.31
N GLN A 134 12.83 7.10 -8.08
CA GLN A 134 12.32 8.29 -8.77
C GLN A 134 11.06 7.88 -9.53
N ALA A 135 9.98 8.64 -9.34
CA ALA A 135 8.65 8.30 -9.82
C ALA A 135 8.70 7.86 -11.29
N GLN A 136 8.25 6.64 -11.58
CA GLN A 136 7.75 6.36 -12.91
C GLN A 136 6.48 7.20 -13.05
N GLU A 137 6.61 8.34 -13.74
CA GLU A 137 5.47 9.05 -14.31
C GLU A 137 4.56 8.02 -14.97
N SER A 138 3.33 7.94 -14.48
CA SER A 138 2.24 7.23 -15.14
C SER A 138 2.10 7.79 -16.55
N LYS A 139 2.70 7.14 -17.54
CA LYS A 139 2.41 7.37 -18.96
C LYS A 139 1.01 6.82 -19.25
N GLN A 140 0.00 7.60 -18.90
CA GLN A 140 -1.35 7.39 -19.38
C GLN A 140 -1.99 8.76 -19.61
N ASP A 141 -1.74 9.31 -20.80
CA ASP A 141 -2.71 10.09 -21.61
C ASP A 141 -2.00 10.84 -22.74
N GLN A 142 -1.59 10.12 -23.78
CA GLN A 142 -1.50 10.66 -25.14
C GLN A 142 -1.76 9.54 -26.15
N LYS A 143 -3.01 9.07 -26.23
CA LYS A 143 -3.47 8.29 -27.39
C LYS A 143 -4.96 8.50 -27.66
N ALA A 144 -5.39 9.76 -27.77
CA ALA A 144 -6.69 10.11 -28.33
C ALA A 144 -6.69 11.50 -28.95
N SER A 145 -6.01 11.66 -30.09
CA SER A 145 -6.42 12.59 -31.15
C SER A 145 -5.47 12.52 -32.33
N LYS A 146 -5.79 11.65 -33.29
CA LYS A 146 -5.43 11.80 -34.70
C LYS A 146 -6.29 10.82 -35.51
N LYS A 147 -7.55 11.21 -35.75
CA LYS A 147 -8.36 10.66 -36.83
C LYS A 147 -9.43 11.65 -37.29
N THR A 148 -9.04 12.57 -38.15
CA THR A 148 -9.93 13.24 -39.12
C THR A 148 -9.14 13.29 -40.43
N VAL A 149 -9.17 12.19 -41.20
CA VAL A 149 -9.90 12.05 -42.46
C VAL A 149 -9.52 13.13 -43.49
N ASN A 150 -8.50 12.83 -44.31
CA ASN A 150 -8.37 13.42 -45.64
C ASN A 150 -9.23 12.59 -46.60
N HIS A 151 -10.20 13.22 -47.26
CA HIS A 151 -10.68 12.78 -48.57
C HIS A 151 -10.42 13.93 -49.53
N GLY A 152 -9.56 13.69 -50.51
CA GLY A 152 -9.38 14.60 -51.63
C GLY A 152 -10.56 14.52 -52.58
N HIS A 153 -10.80 15.61 -53.30
CA HIS A 153 -11.16 15.54 -54.71
C HIS A 153 -10.79 16.85 -55.40
N SER A 154 -9.99 16.74 -56.46
CA SER A 154 -9.86 17.73 -57.53
C SER A 154 -11.20 17.89 -58.26
N LEU A 155 -11.56 19.13 -58.59
CA LEU A 155 -11.46 19.74 -59.93
C LEU A 155 -11.65 21.25 -59.81
#